data_AF-A0A920BQL4-F1
#
_entry.id   AF-A0A920BQL4-F1
#
_cell.length_a   1.000
_cell.length_b   1.000
_cell.length_c   1.000
_cell.angle_alpha   90.00
_cell.angle_beta   90.00
_cell.angle_gamma   90.00
#
_symmetry.space_group_name_H-M   'P 1'
#
loop_
_entity.id
_entity.type
_entity.pdbx_description
1 polymer ?
#
loop_
_entity_poly.entity_id
_entity_poly.type
_entity_poly.pdbx_seq_one_letter_code
_entity_poly.pdbx_strand_id
1 'polypeptide(L)'
;MPVSEALRHLAEDPGFWMGAAAEPDSPELRTTFPVTGGYSLILDLDPATGERTLGLRVPAHSEPVQLGWAPAAGPYPAALRWWELDLFARVIALDDPTLPHPGLVVALLSPFAPPTPDDDESSIAAIRTAAYRSLRRDVPPPAPCGPEQTPLPLFASDDWWPSPPAASPQVLDETAIAELIRPPDRFSEVRVGKRFPREDLADLVRRSAALLADVPRRSWYAQTRPLARRILDAGDLAPIPALLGALTEAGCDHPTVLDALSEPLVPLEAYWMVETLAGAEPGTLLRRRL
;
A
#
# COMPACT_ATOMS: atom_id res chain seq x y z
N MET A 1 -3.85 -4.42 14.51
CA MET A 1 -2.93 -3.87 15.55
C MET A 1 -2.35 -2.64 14.90
N PRO A 2 -2.56 -1.43 15.46
CA PRO A 2 -2.16 -0.22 14.76
C PRO A 2 -0.66 -0.25 14.45
N VAL A 3 -0.32 0.27 13.28
CA VAL A 3 1.07 0.54 12.86
C VAL A 3 1.80 1.27 13.99
N SER A 4 3.01 0.83 14.33
CA SER A 4 3.80 1.48 15.37
C SER A 4 4.09 2.93 14.99
N GLU A 5 4.12 3.82 15.98
CA GLU A 5 4.43 5.24 15.76
C GLU A 5 5.81 5.41 15.12
N ALA A 6 6.77 4.57 15.50
CA ALA A 6 8.10 4.51 14.88
C ALA A 6 8.04 4.18 13.38
N LEU A 7 7.23 3.19 12.96
CA LEU A 7 7.07 2.90 11.53
C LEU A 7 6.38 4.04 10.80
N ARG A 8 5.41 4.70 11.44
CA ARG A 8 4.73 5.84 10.84
C ARG A 8 5.69 7.00 10.57
N HIS A 9 6.51 7.37 11.56
CA HIS A 9 7.53 8.40 11.38
C HIS A 9 8.57 8.02 10.33
N LEU A 10 9.00 6.76 10.29
CA LEU A 10 9.94 6.29 9.28
C LEU A 10 9.33 6.33 7.87
N ALA A 11 8.06 5.96 7.72
CA ALA A 11 7.34 6.05 6.46
C ALA A 11 7.11 7.48 5.97
N GLU A 12 7.16 8.47 6.89
CA GLU A 12 7.08 9.91 6.59
C GLU A 12 8.42 10.52 6.16
N ASP A 13 9.53 9.80 6.31
CA ASP A 13 10.86 10.27 5.90
C ASP A 13 11.13 9.89 4.42
N PRO A 14 11.28 10.87 3.51
CA PRO A 14 11.71 10.59 2.14
C PRO A 14 13.05 9.84 2.08
N GLY A 15 13.96 10.14 3.01
CA GLY A 15 15.29 9.53 3.10
C GLY A 15 15.22 8.02 3.28
N PHE A 16 14.33 7.54 4.15
CA PHE A 16 14.10 6.11 4.37
C PHE A 16 13.79 5.36 3.07
N TRP A 17 12.89 5.92 2.24
CA TRP A 17 12.50 5.28 0.99
C TRP A 17 13.61 5.32 -0.05
N MET A 18 14.37 6.42 -0.10
CA MET A 18 15.47 6.61 -1.04
C MET A 18 16.78 5.93 -0.62
N GLY A 19 16.78 5.19 0.50
CA GLY A 19 17.93 4.46 1.00
C GLY A 19 19.00 5.33 1.67
N ALA A 20 18.62 6.53 2.14
CA ALA A 20 19.47 7.30 3.04
C ALA A 20 19.58 6.54 4.36
N ALA A 21 20.82 6.27 4.79
CA ALA A 21 21.07 5.64 6.07
C ALA A 21 20.61 6.56 7.20
N ALA A 22 19.88 6.00 8.16
CA ALA A 22 19.59 6.68 9.42
C ALA A 22 20.86 6.78 10.28
N GLU A 23 20.75 7.43 11.44
CA GLU A 23 21.88 7.47 12.38
C GLU A 23 22.32 6.05 12.77
N PRO A 24 23.64 5.79 12.95
CA PRO A 24 24.17 4.44 13.18
C PRO A 24 23.56 3.70 14.39
N ASP A 25 23.02 4.44 15.36
CA ASP A 25 22.42 3.91 16.59
C ASP A 25 20.88 3.80 16.50
N SER A 26 20.31 3.96 15.30
CA SER A 26 18.87 3.82 15.08
C SER A 26 18.43 2.38 15.40
N PRO A 27 17.41 2.18 16.26
CA PRO A 27 17.01 0.84 16.65
C PRO A 27 16.36 0.08 15.48
N GLU A 28 16.61 -1.23 15.42
CA GLU A 28 15.89 -2.12 14.53
C GLU A 28 14.38 -2.05 14.79
N LEU A 29 13.61 -2.03 13.71
CA LEU A 29 12.17 -1.90 13.76
C LEU A 29 11.51 -3.17 13.23
N ARG A 30 10.85 -3.90 14.12
CA ARG A 30 10.02 -5.05 13.78
C ARG A 30 8.56 -4.65 13.60
N THR A 31 8.00 -4.95 12.44
CA THR A 31 6.59 -4.73 12.11
C THR A 31 5.90 -6.07 11.87
N THR A 32 4.69 -6.23 12.42
CA THR A 32 3.86 -7.43 12.24
C THR A 32 2.63 -7.06 11.44
N PHE A 33 2.39 -7.77 10.35
CA PHE A 33 1.17 -7.68 9.54
C PHE A 33 0.36 -8.97 9.71
N PRO A 34 -0.65 -8.99 10.59
CA PRO A 34 -1.61 -10.09 10.66
C PRO A 34 -2.33 -10.23 9.31
N VAL A 35 -2.40 -11.44 8.77
CA VAL A 35 -3.09 -11.67 7.49
C VAL A 35 -4.40 -12.42 7.73
N THR A 36 -4.34 -13.71 8.07
CA THR A 36 -5.55 -14.48 8.38
C THR A 36 -5.19 -15.78 9.09
N GLY A 37 -6.14 -16.38 9.82
CA GLY A 37 -5.99 -17.72 10.39
C GLY A 37 -4.82 -17.87 11.38
N GLY A 38 -4.38 -16.78 12.01
CA GLY A 38 -3.21 -16.76 12.90
C GLY A 38 -1.86 -16.57 12.19
N TYR A 39 -1.82 -16.52 10.86
CA TYR A 39 -0.62 -16.19 10.10
C TYR A 39 -0.31 -14.70 10.17
N SER A 40 0.97 -14.36 10.11
CA SER A 40 1.41 -12.96 9.98
C SER A 40 2.70 -12.86 9.17
N LEU A 41 2.85 -11.78 8.42
CA LEU A 41 4.12 -11.39 7.82
C LEU A 41 4.87 -10.52 8.82
N ILE A 42 6.12 -10.88 9.11
CA ILE A 42 6.99 -10.14 10.01
C ILE A 42 8.06 -9.46 9.16
N LEU A 43 8.14 -8.14 9.24
CA LEU A 43 9.14 -7.34 8.56
C LEU A 43 10.08 -6.74 9.59
N ASP A 44 11.34 -7.15 9.55
CA ASP A 44 12.42 -6.56 10.32
C ASP A 44 13.13 -5.55 9.42
N LEU A 45 13.21 -4.30 9.88
CA LEU A 45 13.85 -3.18 9.20
C LEU A 45 15.05 -2.74 10.04
N ASP A 46 16.21 -2.64 9.40
CA ASP A 46 17.38 -1.97 9.97
C ASP A 46 17.50 -0.59 9.30
N PRO A 47 17.15 0.51 9.99
CA PRO A 47 17.25 1.84 9.42
C PRO A 47 18.69 2.31 9.17
N ALA A 48 19.68 1.78 9.91
CA ALA A 48 21.07 2.18 9.79
C ALA A 48 21.72 1.61 8.52
N THR A 49 21.38 0.37 8.16
CA THR A 49 21.90 -0.28 6.95
C THR A 49 20.92 -0.22 5.77
N GLY A 50 19.64 0.03 6.03
CA GLY A 50 18.54 -0.08 5.07
C GLY A 50 18.17 -1.52 4.71
N GLU A 51 18.76 -2.52 5.39
CA GLU A 51 18.45 -3.92 5.20
C GLU A 51 17.06 -4.29 5.71
N ARG A 52 16.45 -5.28 5.06
CA ARG A 52 15.09 -5.73 5.37
C ARG A 52 15.02 -7.24 5.37
N THR A 53 14.39 -7.82 6.38
CA THR A 53 14.12 -9.26 6.43
C THR A 53 12.63 -9.51 6.52
N LEU A 54 12.11 -10.34 5.62
CA LEU A 54 10.73 -10.80 5.63
C LEU A 54 10.67 -12.21 6.18
N GLY A 55 9.80 -12.42 7.16
CA GLY A 55 9.48 -13.72 7.74
C GLY A 55 7.98 -14.03 7.71
N LEU A 56 7.66 -15.31 7.75
CA LEU A 56 6.31 -15.84 7.91
C LEU A 56 6.17 -16.40 9.32
N ARG A 57 5.34 -15.77 10.14
CA ARG A 57 4.89 -16.36 11.39
C ARG A 57 3.68 -17.24 11.12
N VAL A 58 3.83 -18.53 11.41
CA VAL A 58 2.76 -19.52 11.26
C VAL A 58 1.96 -19.67 12.56
N PRO A 59 0.71 -20.17 12.52
CA PRO A 59 -0.08 -20.41 13.71
C PRO A 59 0.67 -21.30 14.72
N ALA A 60 0.49 -21.00 16.01
CA ALA A 60 1.11 -21.73 17.12
C ALA A 60 2.65 -21.68 17.20
N HIS A 61 3.33 -20.92 16.35
CA HIS A 61 4.78 -20.71 16.43
C HIS A 61 5.09 -19.26 16.81
N SER A 62 6.00 -19.07 17.78
CA SER A 62 6.42 -17.75 18.24
C SER A 62 7.44 -17.10 17.31
N GLU A 63 8.30 -17.91 16.66
CA GLU A 63 9.36 -17.42 15.79
C GLU A 63 8.94 -17.44 14.31
N PRO A 64 9.19 -16.35 13.57
CA PRO A 64 8.92 -16.34 12.14
C PRO A 64 9.95 -17.16 11.36
N VAL A 65 9.49 -17.92 10.37
CA VAL A 65 10.36 -18.58 9.40
C VAL A 65 10.74 -17.58 8.31
N GLN A 66 12.03 -17.36 8.09
CA GLN A 66 12.49 -16.38 7.11
C GLN A 66 12.05 -16.74 5.69
N LEU A 67 11.40 -15.80 5.02
CA LEU A 67 11.02 -15.87 3.61
C LEU A 67 12.12 -15.29 2.71
N GLY A 68 12.79 -14.22 3.13
CA GLY A 68 13.86 -13.60 2.36
C GLY A 68 14.54 -12.45 3.12
N TRP A 69 15.72 -12.08 2.65
CA TRP A 69 16.47 -10.89 3.08
C TRP A 69 16.75 -10.03 1.86
N ALA A 70 16.56 -8.71 2.01
CA ALA A 70 16.72 -7.71 0.97
C ALA A 70 17.70 -6.63 1.45
N PRO A 71 18.81 -6.41 0.72
CA PRO A 71 19.69 -5.27 0.99
C PRO A 71 19.02 -3.95 0.54
N ALA A 72 19.51 -2.81 1.04
CA ALA A 72 18.93 -1.48 0.74
C ALA A 72 18.80 -1.18 -0.76
N ALA A 73 19.86 -1.44 -1.52
CA ALA A 73 19.96 -1.11 -2.96
C ALA A 73 19.68 -2.31 -3.89
N GLY A 74 19.20 -3.43 -3.35
CA GLY A 74 19.09 -4.67 -4.11
C GLY A 74 20.44 -5.38 -4.35
N PRO A 75 20.45 -6.50 -5.09
CA PRO A 75 19.30 -7.11 -5.77
C PRO A 75 18.28 -7.67 -4.78
N TYR A 76 17.01 -7.74 -5.17
CA TYR A 76 15.93 -8.11 -4.25
C TYR A 76 15.50 -9.60 -4.35
N PRO A 77 15.12 -10.21 -3.21
CA PRO A 77 14.74 -11.61 -3.15
C PRO A 77 13.35 -11.84 -3.76
N ALA A 78 13.22 -12.81 -4.66
CA ALA A 78 11.92 -13.27 -5.16
C ALA A 78 11.18 -14.17 -4.13
N ALA A 79 11.00 -13.68 -2.90
CA ALA A 79 10.42 -14.43 -1.79
C ALA A 79 8.90 -14.64 -1.97
N LEU A 80 8.19 -13.63 -2.45
CA LEU A 80 6.78 -13.63 -2.79
C LEU A 80 6.60 -13.47 -4.31
N ARG A 81 5.48 -13.96 -4.84
CA ARG A 81 4.97 -13.56 -6.16
C ARG A 81 4.19 -12.25 -6.01
N TRP A 82 4.13 -11.43 -7.05
CA TRP A 82 3.41 -10.15 -6.99
C TRP A 82 1.95 -10.31 -6.55
N TRP A 83 1.23 -11.27 -7.15
CA TRP A 83 -0.16 -11.53 -6.79
C TRP A 83 -0.33 -12.07 -5.36
N GLU A 84 0.68 -12.74 -4.77
CA GLU A 84 0.65 -13.16 -3.36
C GLU A 84 0.72 -11.93 -2.45
N LEU A 85 1.61 -10.98 -2.76
CA LEU A 85 1.70 -9.70 -2.05
C LEU A 85 0.39 -8.91 -2.15
N ASP A 86 -0.16 -8.75 -3.36
CA ASP A 86 -1.42 -8.03 -3.59
C ASP A 86 -2.58 -8.66 -2.77
N LEU A 87 -2.68 -9.98 -2.81
CA LEU A 87 -3.67 -10.75 -2.05
C LEU A 87 -3.53 -10.50 -0.54
N PHE A 88 -2.32 -10.58 0.02
CA PHE A 88 -2.11 -10.37 1.45
C PHE A 88 -2.39 -8.93 1.86
N ALA A 89 -1.98 -7.95 1.05
CA ALA A 89 -2.23 -6.53 1.33
C ALA A 89 -3.73 -6.20 1.36
N ARG A 90 -4.53 -6.76 0.44
CA ARG A 90 -6.00 -6.61 0.46
C ARG A 90 -6.63 -7.20 1.72
N VAL A 91 -6.18 -8.39 2.14
CA VAL A 91 -6.68 -9.02 3.37
C VAL A 91 -6.29 -8.21 4.61
N ILE A 92 -5.05 -7.72 4.68
CA ILE A 92 -4.59 -6.85 5.77
C ILE A 92 -5.43 -5.57 5.82
N ALA A 93 -5.69 -4.92 4.68
CA ALA A 93 -6.49 -3.70 4.63
C ALA A 93 -7.95 -3.92 5.10
N LEU A 94 -8.53 -5.08 4.79
CA LEU A 94 -9.87 -5.44 5.29
C LEU A 94 -9.89 -5.65 6.81
N ASP A 95 -8.82 -6.17 7.41
CA ASP A 95 -8.76 -6.38 8.86
C ASP A 95 -8.36 -5.11 9.63
N ASP A 96 -7.50 -4.28 9.04
CA ASP A 96 -6.96 -3.07 9.66
C ASP A 96 -7.14 -1.85 8.74
N PRO A 97 -8.13 -0.98 9.00
CA PRO A 97 -8.40 0.21 8.18
C PRO A 97 -7.25 1.24 8.23
N THR A 98 -6.32 1.13 9.19
CA THR A 98 -5.14 2.00 9.23
C THR A 98 -4.07 1.62 8.20
N LEU A 99 -4.27 0.52 7.47
CA LEU A 99 -3.39 -0.01 6.44
C LEU A 99 -4.14 -0.16 5.10
N PRO A 100 -4.57 0.94 4.46
CA PRO A 100 -5.31 0.89 3.21
C PRO A 100 -4.50 0.25 2.08
N HIS A 101 -5.21 -0.30 1.09
CA HIS A 101 -4.62 -0.93 -0.08
C HIS A 101 -5.02 -0.19 -1.38
N PRO A 102 -4.08 0.10 -2.29
CA PRO A 102 -2.63 -0.02 -2.11
C PRO A 102 -2.09 1.06 -1.17
N GLY A 103 -1.04 0.72 -0.41
CA GLY A 103 -0.47 1.63 0.58
C GLY A 103 0.77 1.08 1.25
N LEU A 104 0.96 1.43 2.53
CA LEU A 104 2.20 1.16 3.28
C LEU A 104 2.66 -0.30 3.20
N VAL A 105 1.74 -1.27 3.29
CA VAL A 105 2.06 -2.70 3.18
C VAL A 105 2.69 -3.02 1.82
N VAL A 106 2.09 -2.53 0.73
CA VAL A 106 2.62 -2.75 -0.62
C VAL A 106 3.97 -2.06 -0.78
N ALA A 107 4.11 -0.81 -0.32
CA ALA A 107 5.35 -0.06 -0.41
C ALA A 107 6.52 -0.75 0.34
N LEU A 108 6.27 -1.24 1.55
CA LEU A 108 7.28 -1.91 2.37
C LEU A 108 7.67 -3.29 1.84
N LEU A 109 6.70 -4.06 1.34
CA LEU A 109 6.90 -5.46 0.95
C LEU A 109 7.20 -5.65 -0.54
N SER A 110 7.06 -4.63 -1.38
CA SER A 110 7.40 -4.67 -2.82
C SER A 110 8.79 -5.24 -3.12
N PRO A 111 9.86 -4.95 -2.35
CA PRO A 111 11.17 -5.58 -2.58
C PRO A 111 11.12 -7.10 -2.54
N PHE A 112 10.23 -7.71 -1.76
CA PHE A 112 10.15 -9.18 -1.65
C PHE A 112 9.31 -9.82 -2.76
N ALA A 113 8.70 -9.02 -3.64
CA ALA A 113 7.84 -9.49 -4.73
C ALA A 113 8.23 -8.85 -6.07
N PRO A 114 9.50 -8.96 -6.53
CA PRO A 114 9.91 -8.40 -7.80
C PRO A 114 9.08 -8.98 -8.96
N PRO A 115 8.73 -8.18 -9.98
CA PRO A 115 7.99 -8.66 -11.15
C PRO A 115 8.65 -9.85 -11.84
N THR A 116 7.84 -10.73 -12.41
CA THR A 116 8.27 -11.83 -13.27
C THR A 116 7.83 -11.60 -14.72
N PRO A 117 8.43 -12.30 -15.71
CA PRO A 117 8.04 -12.15 -17.12
C PRO A 117 6.57 -12.51 -17.40
N ASP A 118 5.93 -13.24 -16.50
CA ASP A 118 4.51 -13.62 -16.61
C ASP A 118 3.57 -12.56 -16.00
N ASP A 119 4.12 -11.57 -15.28
CA ASP A 119 3.35 -10.50 -14.66
C ASP A 119 3.14 -9.32 -15.62
N ASP A 120 2.00 -8.63 -15.46
CA ASP A 120 1.74 -7.36 -16.13
C ASP A 120 2.51 -6.23 -15.42
N GLU A 121 3.66 -5.88 -15.96
CA GLU A 121 4.55 -4.85 -15.42
C GLU A 121 3.87 -3.47 -15.29
N SER A 122 2.96 -3.14 -16.22
CA SER A 122 2.25 -1.84 -16.18
C SER A 122 1.24 -1.80 -15.02
N SER A 123 0.53 -2.91 -14.79
CA SER A 123 -0.33 -3.06 -13.60
C SER A 123 0.47 -3.00 -12.30
N ILE A 124 1.63 -3.66 -12.23
CA ILE A 124 2.50 -3.61 -11.05
C ILE A 124 2.98 -2.18 -10.79
N ALA A 125 3.51 -1.51 -11.82
CA ALA A 125 4.00 -0.14 -11.72
C ALA A 125 2.89 0.81 -11.26
N ALA A 126 1.66 0.67 -11.75
CA ALA A 126 0.52 1.47 -11.33
C ALA A 126 0.14 1.23 -9.86
N ILE A 127 0.13 -0.02 -9.40
CA ILE A 127 -0.14 -0.35 -7.98
C ILE A 127 0.97 0.19 -7.06
N ARG A 128 2.25 0.03 -7.44
CA ARG A 128 3.39 0.59 -6.67
C ARG A 128 3.32 2.11 -6.63
N THR A 129 3.03 2.75 -7.75
CA THR A 129 2.85 4.20 -7.83
C THR A 129 1.73 4.66 -6.89
N ALA A 130 0.58 4.00 -6.92
CA ALA A 130 -0.53 4.30 -6.03
C ALA A 130 -0.18 4.06 -4.55
N ALA A 131 0.56 2.99 -4.24
CA ALA A 131 1.03 2.71 -2.89
C ALA A 131 1.92 3.82 -2.33
N TYR A 132 2.87 4.33 -3.11
CA TYR A 132 3.71 5.45 -2.68
C TYR A 132 2.95 6.78 -2.63
N ARG A 133 2.02 7.01 -3.58
CA ARG A 133 1.18 8.22 -3.56
C ARG A 133 0.24 8.25 -2.35
N SER A 134 -0.27 7.11 -1.88
CA SER A 134 -1.13 7.07 -0.69
C SER A 134 -0.38 7.33 0.63
N LEU A 135 0.96 7.31 0.61
CA LEU A 135 1.79 7.76 1.74
C LEU A 135 1.96 9.28 1.79
N ARG A 136 1.57 10.00 0.75
CA ARG A 136 1.64 11.47 0.75
C ARG A 136 0.61 12.01 1.72
N ARG A 137 1.02 13.02 2.48
CA ARG A 137 0.09 13.89 3.19
C ARG A 137 -0.32 15.03 2.29
N ASP A 138 -1.57 15.46 2.44
CA ASP A 138 -1.97 16.79 2.00
C ASP A 138 -1.09 17.81 2.71
N VAL A 139 -0.22 18.46 1.95
CA VAL A 139 0.52 19.62 2.42
C VAL A 139 -0.47 20.77 2.32
N PRO A 140 -0.86 21.40 3.45
CA PRO A 140 -1.69 22.60 3.38
C PRO A 140 -1.00 23.60 2.44
N PRO A 141 -1.75 24.24 1.53
CA PRO A 141 -1.16 25.25 0.68
C PRO A 141 -0.42 26.25 1.57
N PRO A 142 0.81 26.65 1.21
CA PRO A 142 1.56 27.59 2.04
C PRO A 142 0.68 28.82 2.26
N ALA A 143 0.62 29.30 3.51
CA ALA A 143 -0.08 30.54 3.80
C ALA A 143 0.44 31.61 2.84
N PRO A 144 -0.45 32.45 2.26
CA PRO A 144 -0.02 33.47 1.31
C PRO A 144 1.04 34.36 1.96
N CYS A 145 2.30 34.19 1.54
CA CYS A 145 3.40 35.06 1.91
C CYS A 145 3.39 36.23 0.92
N GLY A 146 2.70 37.28 1.30
CA GLY A 146 2.57 38.51 0.53
C GLY A 146 1.80 39.54 1.33
N PRO A 147 1.84 40.81 0.91
CA PRO A 147 1.10 41.84 1.62
C PRO A 147 -0.41 41.59 1.48
N GLU A 148 -1.14 41.67 2.59
CA GLU A 148 -2.61 41.57 2.60
C GLU A 148 -3.28 42.71 1.81
N GLN A 149 -2.51 43.75 1.44
CA GLN A 149 -2.94 44.94 0.71
C GLN A 149 -1.93 45.28 -0.39
N THR A 150 -2.33 46.05 -1.41
CA THR A 150 -1.39 46.48 -2.45
C THR A 150 -0.22 47.28 -1.82
N PRO A 151 1.03 46.81 -1.93
CA PRO A 151 2.16 47.47 -1.29
C PRO A 151 2.47 48.80 -1.97
N LEU A 152 3.00 49.76 -1.19
CA LEU A 152 3.53 51.01 -1.76
C LEU A 152 4.69 50.68 -2.73
N PRO A 153 4.97 51.55 -3.72
CA PRO A 153 6.01 51.27 -4.73
C PRO A 153 7.40 50.94 -4.16
N LEU A 154 7.71 51.41 -2.96
CA LEU A 154 8.98 51.13 -2.26
C LEU A 154 9.08 49.68 -1.73
N PHE A 155 7.94 49.02 -1.50
CA PHE A 155 7.81 47.66 -0.96
C PHE A 155 7.25 46.68 -1.99
N ALA A 156 7.25 47.05 -3.27
CA ALA A 156 6.74 46.22 -4.36
C ALA A 156 7.69 45.08 -4.77
N SER A 157 8.91 45.08 -4.24
CA SER A 157 9.92 44.07 -4.54
C SER A 157 9.82 42.87 -3.59
N ASP A 158 10.02 41.67 -4.13
CA ASP A 158 9.82 40.39 -3.43
C ASP A 158 10.80 40.15 -2.28
N ASP A 159 11.95 40.86 -2.27
CA ASP A 159 12.96 40.83 -1.21
C ASP A 159 12.52 41.51 0.10
N TRP A 160 11.44 42.31 0.06
CA TRP A 160 10.85 42.92 1.24
C TRP A 160 9.92 41.98 2.02
N TRP A 161 9.52 40.86 1.42
CA TRP A 161 8.56 39.93 1.99
C TRP A 161 9.27 38.66 2.44
N PRO A 162 8.86 38.06 3.58
CA PRO A 162 9.37 36.75 3.96
C PRO A 162 9.15 35.78 2.81
N SER A 163 10.20 35.08 2.39
CA SER A 163 10.04 33.99 1.42
C SER A 163 8.99 33.03 1.97
N PRO A 164 8.07 32.52 1.12
CA PRO A 164 7.13 31.50 1.56
C PRO A 164 7.91 30.40 2.26
N PRO A 165 7.44 29.91 3.44
CA PRO A 165 8.01 28.68 3.96
C PRO A 165 7.97 27.68 2.82
N ALA A 166 9.13 27.09 2.49
CA ALA A 166 9.18 26.03 1.49
C ALA A 166 8.06 25.05 1.84
N ALA A 167 7.17 24.77 0.87
CA ALA A 167 6.09 23.83 1.11
C ALA A 167 6.71 22.60 1.75
N SER A 168 6.18 22.16 2.90
CA SER A 168 6.67 20.94 3.55
C SER A 168 6.78 19.89 2.46
N PRO A 169 7.98 19.35 2.18
CA PRO A 169 8.16 18.51 1.01
C PRO A 169 7.16 17.36 1.14
N GLN A 170 6.42 17.10 0.06
CA GLN A 170 5.67 15.84 -0.03
C GLN A 170 6.66 14.73 0.34
N VAL A 171 6.24 13.81 1.21
CA VAL A 171 7.09 12.69 1.68
C VAL A 171 7.79 11.99 0.51
N LEU A 172 7.14 11.92 -0.66
CA LEU A 172 7.75 11.48 -1.91
C LEU A 172 7.20 12.32 -3.07
N ASP A 173 8.06 13.00 -3.83
CA ASP A 173 7.65 13.68 -5.07
C ASP A 173 7.48 12.69 -6.24
N GLU A 174 7.00 13.15 -7.41
CA GLU A 174 6.80 12.27 -8.57
C GLU A 174 8.11 11.69 -9.13
N THR A 175 9.23 12.39 -8.96
CA THR A 175 10.54 11.94 -9.43
C THR A 175 11.04 10.78 -8.55
N ALA A 176 10.94 10.92 -7.22
CA ALA A 176 11.26 9.89 -6.25
C ALA A 176 10.39 8.64 -6.45
N ILE A 177 9.09 8.81 -6.69
CA ILE A 177 8.22 7.67 -7.01
C ILE A 177 8.67 7.00 -8.31
N ALA A 178 8.99 7.76 -9.36
CA ALA A 178 9.46 7.20 -10.62
C ALA A 178 10.76 6.38 -10.47
N GLU A 179 11.67 6.79 -9.58
CA GLU A 179 12.86 6.03 -9.22
C GLU A 179 12.50 4.74 -8.46
N LEU A 180 11.65 4.85 -7.43
CA LEU A 180 11.25 3.72 -6.59
C LEU A 180 10.54 2.63 -7.38
N ILE A 181 9.72 2.98 -8.36
CA ILE A 181 8.96 2.00 -9.15
C ILE A 181 9.78 1.35 -10.27
N ARG A 182 11.04 1.75 -10.48
CA ARG A 182 11.88 1.10 -11.51
C ARG A 182 11.93 -0.41 -11.29
N PRO A 183 11.97 -1.21 -12.37
CA PRO A 183 12.10 -2.65 -12.27
C PRO A 183 13.40 -2.99 -11.53
N PRO A 184 13.32 -3.71 -10.41
CA PRO A 184 14.51 -4.02 -9.65
C PRO A 184 15.30 -5.18 -10.25
N ASP A 185 16.60 -5.18 -10.02
CA ASP A 185 17.41 -6.38 -10.18
C ASP A 185 16.96 -7.43 -9.16
N ARG A 186 16.72 -8.66 -9.64
CA ARG A 186 16.19 -9.77 -8.85
C ARG A 186 17.17 -10.93 -8.82
N PHE A 187 17.16 -11.70 -7.74
CA PHE A 187 17.74 -13.04 -7.76
C PHE A 187 16.70 -14.08 -7.31
N SER A 188 16.58 -15.15 -8.10
CA SER A 188 15.40 -16.02 -8.13
C SER A 188 15.46 -17.20 -7.16
N GLU A 189 16.58 -17.40 -6.45
CA GLU A 189 16.87 -18.68 -5.79
C GLU A 189 16.26 -18.87 -4.40
N VAL A 190 15.61 -17.86 -3.84
CA VAL A 190 15.12 -17.90 -2.44
C VAL A 190 14.05 -18.98 -2.24
N ARG A 191 13.12 -19.13 -3.19
CA ARG A 191 12.03 -20.12 -3.11
C ARG A 191 12.47 -21.56 -3.41
N VAL A 192 13.68 -21.77 -3.93
CA VAL A 192 14.23 -23.11 -4.24
C VAL A 192 14.89 -23.72 -3.00
N GLY A 193 15.25 -22.90 -2.01
CA GLY A 193 15.84 -23.35 -0.75
C GLY A 193 15.00 -24.39 -0.01
N LYS A 194 15.67 -25.39 0.60
CA LYS A 194 15.00 -26.44 1.39
C LYS A 194 14.29 -25.92 2.64
N ARG A 195 14.74 -24.76 3.16
CA ARG A 195 14.19 -24.11 4.36
C ARG A 195 13.01 -23.17 4.05
N PHE A 196 12.67 -22.96 2.78
CA PHE A 196 11.59 -22.07 2.40
C PHE A 196 10.23 -22.72 2.76
N PRO A 197 9.34 -22.04 3.51
CA PRO A 197 8.10 -22.62 4.04
C PRO A 197 6.98 -22.67 2.98
N ARG A 198 7.15 -23.53 1.96
CA ARG A 198 6.24 -23.60 0.80
C ARG A 198 4.82 -23.98 1.17
N GLU A 199 4.66 -24.96 2.07
CA GLU A 199 3.35 -25.48 2.46
C GLU A 199 2.57 -24.45 3.27
N ASP A 200 3.23 -23.79 4.21
CA ASP A 200 2.63 -22.72 5.02
C ASP A 200 2.25 -21.50 4.18
N LEU A 201 3.13 -21.08 3.27
CA LEU A 201 2.82 -19.98 2.35
C LEU A 201 1.65 -20.34 1.44
N ALA A 202 1.59 -21.58 0.94
CA ALA A 202 0.47 -22.05 0.14
C ALA A 202 -0.84 -22.13 0.94
N ASP A 203 -0.79 -22.50 2.22
CA ASP A 203 -1.97 -22.48 3.10
C ASP A 203 -2.46 -21.04 3.35
N LEU A 204 -1.54 -20.12 3.63
CA LEU A 204 -1.85 -18.71 3.78
C LEU A 204 -2.53 -18.15 2.52
N VAL A 205 -1.98 -18.42 1.34
CA VAL A 205 -2.59 -18.04 0.05
C VAL A 205 -4.04 -18.57 -0.05
N ARG A 206 -4.26 -19.86 0.21
CA ARG A 206 -5.60 -20.45 0.09
C ARG A 206 -6.59 -19.79 1.03
N ARG A 207 -6.19 -19.55 2.29
CA ARG A 207 -7.05 -18.90 3.29
C ARG A 207 -7.36 -17.46 2.92
N SER A 208 -6.35 -16.69 2.49
CA SER A 208 -6.52 -15.30 2.06
C SER A 208 -7.46 -15.20 0.85
N ALA A 209 -7.29 -16.08 -0.14
CA ALA A 209 -8.16 -16.12 -1.31
C ALA A 209 -9.60 -16.52 -0.94
N ALA A 210 -9.77 -17.51 -0.05
CA ALA A 210 -11.09 -17.91 0.45
C ALA A 210 -11.79 -16.78 1.21
N LEU A 211 -11.04 -16.02 2.02
CA LEU A 211 -11.55 -14.87 2.76
C LEU A 211 -12.10 -13.80 1.81
N LEU A 212 -11.30 -13.37 0.82
CA LEU A 212 -11.75 -12.37 -0.16
C LEU A 212 -12.93 -12.86 -1.02
N ALA A 213 -12.92 -14.14 -1.42
CA ALA A 213 -14.00 -14.73 -2.21
C ALA A 213 -15.33 -14.84 -1.44
N ASP A 214 -15.27 -14.85 -0.10
CA ASP A 214 -16.45 -14.89 0.76
C ASP A 214 -17.06 -13.51 1.02
N VAL A 215 -16.26 -12.43 0.97
CA VAL A 215 -16.74 -11.04 1.15
C VAL A 215 -18.03 -10.76 0.39
N PRO A 216 -18.13 -10.90 -0.95
CA PRO A 216 -19.34 -10.56 -1.69
C PRO A 216 -20.58 -11.42 -1.36
N ARG A 217 -20.42 -12.49 -0.56
CA ARG A 217 -21.50 -13.38 -0.11
C ARG A 217 -22.08 -13.00 1.24
N ARG A 218 -21.43 -12.11 2.00
CA ARG A 218 -21.96 -11.62 3.29
C ARG A 218 -23.24 -10.82 3.06
N SER A 219 -24.16 -10.87 4.02
CA SER A 219 -25.56 -10.41 3.87
C SER A 219 -25.71 -8.97 3.36
N TRP A 220 -24.89 -8.03 3.85
CA TRP A 220 -24.92 -6.63 3.43
C TRP A 220 -24.27 -6.39 2.05
N TYR A 221 -23.29 -7.21 1.64
CA TYR A 221 -22.63 -7.08 0.33
C TYR A 221 -23.37 -7.81 -0.79
N ALA A 222 -24.04 -8.92 -0.48
CA ALA A 222 -24.80 -9.69 -1.46
C ALA A 222 -25.91 -8.85 -2.11
N GLN A 223 -26.51 -7.93 -1.36
CA GLN A 223 -27.57 -7.01 -1.82
C GLN A 223 -27.03 -5.92 -2.76
N THR A 224 -25.78 -5.48 -2.56
CA THR A 224 -25.15 -4.39 -3.32
C THR A 224 -24.30 -4.87 -4.49
N ARG A 225 -23.99 -6.18 -4.53
CA ARG A 225 -23.20 -6.83 -5.58
C ARG A 225 -23.67 -6.52 -7.01
N PRO A 226 -24.96 -6.46 -7.36
CA PRO A 226 -25.38 -6.08 -8.72
C PRO A 226 -24.94 -4.66 -9.11
N LEU A 227 -24.90 -3.73 -8.16
CA LEU A 227 -24.45 -2.37 -8.40
C LEU A 227 -22.91 -2.31 -8.53
N ALA A 228 -22.17 -3.02 -7.67
CA ALA A 228 -20.73 -3.18 -7.82
C ALA A 228 -20.36 -3.80 -9.18
N ARG A 229 -21.13 -4.81 -9.65
CA ARG A 229 -20.97 -5.42 -10.98
C ARG A 229 -21.21 -4.43 -12.12
N ARG A 230 -22.24 -3.58 -12.03
CA ARG A 230 -22.47 -2.53 -13.04
C ARG A 230 -21.30 -1.55 -13.13
N ILE A 231 -20.75 -1.13 -11.98
CA ILE A 231 -19.57 -0.25 -11.93
C ILE A 231 -18.37 -0.96 -12.56
N LEU A 232 -18.13 -2.22 -12.20
CA LEU A 232 -17.08 -3.06 -12.77
C LEU A 232 -17.20 -3.15 -14.30
N ASP A 233 -18.39 -3.49 -14.79
CA ASP A 233 -18.64 -3.75 -16.21
C ASP A 233 -18.53 -2.48 -17.05
N ALA A 234 -19.00 -1.34 -16.55
CA ALA A 234 -18.84 -0.04 -17.18
C ALA A 234 -17.40 0.51 -17.08
N GLY A 235 -16.65 0.09 -16.07
CA GLY A 235 -15.34 0.65 -15.76
C GLY A 235 -15.38 2.07 -15.20
N ASP A 236 -16.57 2.59 -14.85
CA ASP A 236 -16.79 3.98 -14.45
C ASP A 236 -17.16 4.08 -12.96
N LEU A 237 -16.42 4.90 -12.21
CA LEU A 237 -16.62 5.12 -10.78
C LEU A 237 -17.69 6.17 -10.43
N ALA A 238 -18.24 6.89 -11.42
CA ALA A 238 -19.31 7.86 -11.15
C ALA A 238 -20.49 7.30 -10.32
N PRO A 239 -20.89 6.02 -10.42
CA PRO A 239 -21.96 5.44 -9.60
C PRO A 239 -21.56 5.03 -8.18
N ILE A 240 -20.32 5.27 -7.72
CA ILE A 240 -19.87 4.94 -6.35
C ILE A 240 -20.78 5.53 -5.26
N PRO A 241 -21.24 6.80 -5.31
CA PRO A 241 -22.12 7.34 -4.27
C PRO A 241 -23.42 6.54 -4.11
N ALA A 242 -23.96 5.98 -5.20
CA ALA A 242 -25.12 5.09 -5.15
C ALA A 242 -24.77 3.74 -4.51
N LEU A 243 -23.56 3.21 -4.76
CA LEU A 243 -23.07 1.99 -4.11
C LEU A 243 -22.91 2.21 -2.61
N LEU A 244 -22.30 3.32 -2.21
CA LEU A 244 -22.13 3.70 -0.81
C LEU A 244 -23.48 3.85 -0.10
N GLY A 245 -24.46 4.53 -0.73
CA GLY A 245 -25.82 4.64 -0.21
C GLY A 245 -26.47 3.27 0.01
N ALA A 246 -26.38 2.38 -0.97
CA ALA A 246 -26.93 1.02 -0.86
C ALA A 246 -26.23 0.17 0.21
N LEU A 247 -24.91 0.34 0.41
CA LEU A 247 -24.15 -0.33 1.47
C LEU A 247 -24.60 0.15 2.86
N THR A 248 -24.75 1.46 3.04
CA THR A 248 -25.24 2.05 4.28
C THR A 248 -26.67 1.61 4.59
N GLU A 249 -27.57 1.58 3.60
CA GLU A 249 -28.94 1.07 3.74
C GLU A 249 -28.97 -0.42 4.10
N ALA A 250 -28.05 -1.21 3.56
CA ALA A 250 -27.89 -2.63 3.89
C ALA A 250 -27.24 -2.86 5.28
N GLY A 251 -26.87 -1.79 6.00
CA GLY A 251 -26.29 -1.84 7.34
C GLY A 251 -24.79 -2.15 7.36
N CYS A 252 -24.06 -1.89 6.28
CA CYS A 252 -22.61 -2.02 6.25
C CYS A 252 -21.94 -0.92 7.09
N ASP A 253 -21.16 -1.31 8.10
CA ASP A 253 -20.40 -0.43 8.99
C ASP A 253 -18.87 -0.66 8.88
N HIS A 254 -18.43 -1.44 7.89
CA HIS A 254 -17.03 -1.81 7.75
C HIS A 254 -16.16 -0.61 7.30
N PRO A 255 -15.23 -0.11 8.13
CA PRO A 255 -14.52 1.16 7.89
C PRO A 255 -13.74 1.15 6.58
N THR A 256 -12.91 0.12 6.33
CA THR A 256 -12.15 -0.02 5.07
C THR A 256 -13.04 0.06 3.82
N VAL A 257 -14.26 -0.50 3.86
CA VAL A 257 -15.17 -0.47 2.72
C VAL A 257 -15.74 0.92 2.51
N LEU A 258 -16.15 1.58 3.59
CA LEU A 258 -16.72 2.92 3.52
C LEU A 258 -15.66 3.94 3.09
N ASP A 259 -14.49 3.94 3.74
CA ASP A 259 -13.40 4.88 3.47
C ASP A 259 -12.91 4.78 2.02
N ALA A 260 -12.67 3.55 1.52
CA ALA A 260 -12.21 3.32 0.15
C ALA A 260 -13.22 3.77 -0.93
N LEU A 261 -14.50 3.93 -0.57
CA LEU A 261 -15.56 4.35 -1.50
C LEU A 261 -15.95 5.82 -1.31
N SER A 262 -15.83 6.39 -0.10
CA SER A 262 -16.21 7.78 0.17
C SER A 262 -15.06 8.75 -0.10
N GLU A 263 -13.88 8.47 0.45
CA GLU A 263 -12.74 9.38 0.47
C GLU A 263 -11.43 8.61 0.18
N PRO A 264 -11.32 7.94 -0.98
CA PRO A 264 -10.12 7.17 -1.30
C PRO A 264 -8.90 8.10 -1.43
N LEU A 265 -7.76 7.69 -0.83
CA LEU A 265 -6.49 8.42 -0.96
C LEU A 265 -5.96 8.38 -2.40
N VAL A 266 -6.24 7.27 -3.08
CA VAL A 266 -5.90 7.05 -4.48
C VAL A 266 -7.06 6.30 -5.17
N PRO A 267 -7.32 6.54 -6.47
CA PRO A 267 -8.43 5.87 -7.18
C PRO A 267 -8.39 4.33 -7.12
N LEU A 268 -7.21 3.75 -6.95
CA LEU A 268 -7.04 2.30 -6.86
C LEU A 268 -7.68 1.70 -5.59
N GLU A 269 -7.84 2.47 -4.51
CA GLU A 269 -8.58 2.04 -3.31
C GLU A 269 -10.03 1.71 -3.65
N ALA A 270 -10.69 2.58 -4.41
CA ALA A 270 -12.04 2.35 -4.89
C ALA A 270 -12.11 1.17 -5.88
N TYR A 271 -11.12 1.02 -6.75
CA TYR A 271 -11.09 -0.08 -7.73
C TYR A 271 -11.07 -1.46 -7.07
N TRP A 272 -10.12 -1.71 -6.17
CA TRP A 272 -10.03 -3.03 -5.55
C TRP A 272 -11.25 -3.34 -4.68
N MET A 273 -11.84 -2.31 -4.06
CA MET A 273 -13.05 -2.47 -3.27
C MET A 273 -14.23 -2.88 -4.15
N VAL A 274 -14.45 -2.18 -5.27
CA VAL A 274 -15.47 -2.56 -6.26
C VAL A 274 -15.23 -3.98 -6.78
N GLU A 275 -14.00 -4.33 -7.13
CA GLU A 275 -13.65 -5.69 -7.59
C GLU A 275 -14.03 -6.75 -6.54
N THR A 276 -13.70 -6.50 -5.28
CA THR A 276 -13.97 -7.42 -4.16
C THR A 276 -15.46 -7.58 -3.94
N LEU A 277 -16.23 -6.48 -3.88
CA LEU A 277 -17.68 -6.50 -3.72
C LEU A 277 -18.40 -7.11 -4.92
N ALA A 278 -17.85 -6.96 -6.13
CA ALA A 278 -18.35 -7.60 -7.34
C ALA A 278 -17.98 -9.10 -7.42
N GLY A 279 -17.02 -9.57 -6.62
CA GLY A 279 -16.41 -10.90 -6.72
C GLY A 279 -15.64 -11.08 -8.03
N ALA A 280 -14.93 -10.04 -8.47
CA ALA A 280 -14.11 -10.02 -9.67
C ALA A 280 -12.67 -10.47 -9.37
N GLU A 281 -11.93 -10.79 -10.42
CA GLU A 281 -10.49 -11.02 -10.30
C GLU A 281 -9.79 -9.68 -9.95
N PRO A 282 -8.84 -9.69 -9.00
CA PRO A 282 -7.98 -8.54 -8.71
C PRO A 282 -7.36 -7.90 -9.96
N GLY A 283 -7.42 -6.57 -10.06
CA GLY A 283 -6.81 -5.79 -11.14
C GLY A 283 -7.64 -5.70 -12.43
N THR A 284 -8.85 -6.27 -12.46
CA THR A 284 -9.78 -6.16 -13.60
C THR A 284 -10.08 -4.71 -14.00
N LEU A 285 -10.32 -3.81 -13.04
CA LEU A 285 -10.59 -2.39 -13.33
C LEU A 285 -9.34 -1.64 -13.74
N LEU A 286 -8.21 -1.95 -13.09
CA LEU A 286 -6.93 -1.33 -13.41
C LEU A 286 -6.53 -1.62 -14.87
N ARG A 287 -6.59 -2.88 -15.29
CA ARG A 287 -6.25 -3.31 -16.67
C ARG A 287 -7.14 -2.71 -17.76
N ARG A 288 -8.32 -2.20 -17.42
CA ARG A 288 -9.21 -1.49 -18.36
C ARG A 288 -8.85 -0.01 -18.52
N ARG A 289 -8.02 0.53 -17.62
CA ARG A 289 -7.67 1.94 -17.51
C ARG A 289 -6.23 2.24 -17.93
N LEU A 290 -5.38 1.22 -17.93
CA LEU A 290 -4.04 1.23 -18.53
C LEU A 290 -4.17 1.11 -20.06
#